data_AF-A0AAP3AQN6-F1
#
_entry.id   AF-A0AAP3AQN6-F1
#
_cell.length_a   1.000
_cell.length_b   1.000
_cell.length_c   1.000
_cell.angle_alpha   90.00
_cell.angle_beta   90.00
_cell.angle_gamma   90.00
#
_symmetry.space_group_name_H-M   'P 1'
#
loop_
_entity.id
_entity.type
_entity.pdbx_description
1 polymer ?
#
loop_
_entity_poly.entity_id
_entity_poly.type
_entity_poly.pdbx_seq_one_letter_code
_entity_poly.pdbx_strand_id
1 'polypeptide(L)'
;IENKFLYKGGLVTTTNNSGQQWDSPNAWAPLQWIACKGLMNYGYHQTAKEIAQKWCSNVESTYKKTGKLMEKYDAINTENIATGGEYPNQDGFGWTNAIYIKMKKIFNL
;
A
#
# COMPACT_ATOMS: atom_id res chain seq x y z
N ILE A 1 4.56 -7.75 -12.35
CA ILE A 1 4.45 -6.95 -11.09
C ILE A 1 4.49 -7.89 -9.88
N GLU A 2 3.70 -8.95 -9.97
CA GLU A 2 3.46 -10.02 -9.01
C GLU A 2 4.74 -10.56 -8.38
N ASN A 3 5.75 -10.93 -9.18
CA ASN A 3 6.92 -11.65 -8.68
C ASN A 3 8.00 -10.78 -8.01
N LYS A 4 7.91 -9.45 -8.13
CA LYS A 4 8.98 -8.53 -7.66
C LYS A 4 8.49 -7.44 -6.72
N PHE A 5 7.27 -6.96 -6.91
CA PHE A 5 6.76 -5.79 -6.21
C PHE A 5 5.58 -6.10 -5.28
N LEU A 6 4.79 -7.14 -5.57
CA LEU A 6 3.56 -7.42 -4.81
C LEU A 6 3.83 -8.34 -3.62
N TYR A 7 3.68 -7.80 -2.41
CA TYR A 7 3.81 -8.52 -1.15
C TYR A 7 2.49 -8.54 -0.37
N LYS A 8 2.48 -9.12 0.83
CA LYS A 8 1.28 -9.30 1.66
C LYS A 8 0.52 -8.01 1.90
N GLY A 9 1.24 -6.90 2.05
CA GLY A 9 0.67 -5.59 2.37
C GLY A 9 0.52 -4.62 1.19
N GLY A 10 0.69 -5.09 -0.05
CA GLY A 10 0.61 -4.27 -1.26
C GLY A 10 1.93 -4.22 -2.02
N LEU A 11 2.08 -3.21 -2.89
CA LEU A 11 3.26 -3.00 -3.70
C LEU A 11 4.34 -2.24 -2.93
N VAL A 12 5.54 -2.81 -2.84
CA VAL A 12 6.74 -2.05 -2.42
C VAL A 12 7.07 -0.97 -3.45
N THR A 13 7.67 0.12 -2.99
CA THR A 13 8.06 1.25 -3.85
C THR A 13 9.15 0.85 -4.86
N THR A 14 10.14 0.11 -4.38
CA THR A 14 11.25 -0.43 -5.18
C THR A 14 11.61 -1.83 -4.69
N THR A 15 12.57 -2.47 -5.36
CA THR A 15 13.17 -3.74 -4.88
C THR A 15 14.44 -3.51 -4.05
N ASN A 16 14.83 -2.25 -3.84
CA ASN A 16 16.02 -1.87 -3.09
C ASN A 16 15.64 -1.54 -1.64
N ASN A 17 16.43 -2.00 -0.67
CA ASN A 17 16.26 -1.63 0.74
C ASN A 17 17.42 -0.74 1.16
N SER A 18 17.24 0.57 0.96
CA SER A 18 18.26 1.59 1.27
C SER A 18 18.10 2.23 2.65
N GLY A 19 17.00 1.94 3.35
CA GLY A 19 16.56 2.69 4.54
C GLY A 19 15.86 4.02 4.23
N GLN A 20 15.78 4.43 2.95
CA GLN A 20 15.01 5.60 2.54
C GLN A 20 13.51 5.30 2.52
N GLN A 21 12.70 6.35 2.70
CA GLN A 21 11.25 6.17 2.82
C GLN A 21 10.55 5.73 1.53
N TRP A 22 11.12 6.05 0.37
CA TRP A 22 10.63 5.68 -0.96
C TRP A 22 11.34 4.43 -1.52
N ASP A 23 11.66 3.47 -0.66
CA ASP A 23 12.29 2.21 -1.03
C ASP A 23 11.64 1.05 -0.24
N SER A 24 11.97 -0.19 -0.60
CA SER A 24 11.54 -1.37 0.16
C SER A 24 11.94 -1.25 1.64
N PRO A 25 11.07 -1.62 2.60
CA PRO A 25 9.80 -2.34 2.43
C PRO A 25 8.56 -1.43 2.29
N ASN A 26 8.74 -0.12 2.16
CA ASN A 26 7.64 0.83 2.23
C ASN A 26 6.75 0.80 0.99
N ALA A 27 5.45 0.87 1.25
CA ALA A 27 4.37 0.99 0.30
C ALA A 27 3.58 2.28 0.55
N TRP A 28 3.26 2.97 -0.54
CA TRP A 28 2.58 4.25 -0.52
C TRP A 28 1.27 4.16 -1.28
N ALA A 29 0.19 4.72 -0.71
CA ALA A 29 -1.15 4.65 -1.28
C ALA A 29 -1.22 5.10 -2.75
N PRO A 30 -0.59 6.22 -3.16
CA PRO A 30 -0.64 6.68 -4.55
C PRO A 30 -0.13 5.64 -5.55
N LEU A 31 0.94 4.92 -5.22
CA LEU A 31 1.53 3.91 -6.10
C LEU A 31 0.61 2.70 -6.26
N GLN A 32 -0.11 2.31 -5.20
CA GLN A 32 -1.13 1.26 -5.29
C GLN A 32 -2.22 1.65 -6.26
N TRP A 33 -2.74 2.88 -6.15
CA TRP A 33 -3.81 3.35 -7.02
C TRP A 33 -3.36 3.49 -8.48
N ILE A 34 -2.19 4.07 -8.74
CA ILE A 34 -1.65 4.24 -10.09
C ILE A 34 -1.46 2.87 -10.75
N ALA A 35 -0.89 1.89 -10.02
CA ALA A 35 -0.72 0.53 -10.53
C ALA A 35 -2.06 -0.16 -10.81
N CYS A 36 -3.00 -0.15 -9.87
CA CYS A 36 -4.34 -0.71 -10.07
C CYS A 36 -5.04 -0.07 -11.28
N LYS A 37 -4.99 1.26 -11.40
CA LYS A 37 -5.65 1.97 -12.52
C LYS A 37 -4.99 1.65 -13.86
N GLY A 38 -3.67 1.61 -13.91
CA GLY A 38 -2.92 1.15 -15.08
C GLY A 38 -3.33 -0.26 -15.49
N LEU A 39 -3.26 -1.22 -14.57
CA LEU A 39 -3.64 -2.60 -14.81
C LEU A 39 -5.08 -2.74 -15.32
N MET A 40 -6.05 -2.04 -14.72
CA MET A 40 -7.44 -2.04 -15.18
C MET A 40 -7.60 -1.49 -16.60
N ASN A 41 -6.84 -0.46 -16.98
CA ASN A 41 -6.91 0.12 -18.33
C ASN A 41 -6.42 -0.85 -19.42
N TYR A 42 -5.62 -1.85 -19.06
CA TYR A 42 -5.07 -2.86 -19.98
C TYR A 42 -5.68 -4.26 -19.78
N GLY A 43 -6.81 -4.37 -19.07
CA GLY A 43 -7.53 -5.65 -18.90
C GLY A 43 -6.99 -6.58 -17.81
N TYR A 44 -5.98 -6.17 -17.04
CA TYR A 44 -5.40 -6.96 -15.96
C TYR A 44 -6.19 -6.81 -14.64
N HIS A 45 -7.49 -7.06 -14.70
CA HIS A 45 -8.42 -6.82 -13.58
C HIS A 45 -8.12 -7.68 -12.34
N GLN A 46 -7.70 -8.94 -12.55
CA GLN A 46 -7.41 -9.86 -11.44
C GLN A 46 -6.21 -9.39 -10.61
N THR A 47 -5.09 -9.05 -11.27
CA THR A 47 -3.91 -8.48 -10.60
C THR A 47 -4.25 -7.16 -9.91
N ALA A 48 -5.03 -6.28 -10.55
CA ALA A 48 -5.47 -5.02 -9.94
C ALA A 48 -6.29 -5.25 -8.66
N LYS A 49 -7.19 -6.24 -8.66
CA LYS A 49 -8.00 -6.61 -7.50
C LYS A 49 -7.15 -7.19 -6.38
N GLU A 50 -6.17 -8.03 -6.71
CA GLU A 50 -5.26 -8.62 -5.73
C GLU A 50 -4.42 -7.55 -5.00
N ILE A 51 -3.90 -6.56 -5.74
CA ILE A 51 -3.19 -5.42 -5.15
C ILE A 51 -4.11 -4.66 -4.19
N ALA A 52 -5.33 -4.33 -4.62
CA ALA A 52 -6.29 -3.60 -3.80
C ALA A 52 -6.67 -4.36 -2.52
N GLN A 53 -6.87 -5.68 -2.62
CA GLN A 53 -7.13 -6.55 -1.46
C GLN A 53 -6.00 -6.50 -0.45
N LYS A 54 -4.77 -6.78 -0.90
CA LYS A 54 -3.57 -6.79 -0.04
C LYS A 54 -3.32 -5.43 0.62
N TRP A 55 -3.47 -4.35 -0.15
CA TRP A 55 -3.36 -2.99 0.39
C TRP A 55 -4.43 -2.67 1.43
N CYS A 56 -5.72 -2.88 1.11
CA CYS A 56 -6.82 -2.59 2.04
C CYS A 56 -6.70 -3.42 3.33
N SER A 57 -6.34 -4.69 3.25
CA SER A 57 -6.11 -5.52 4.43
C SER A 57 -4.95 -5.01 5.30
N ASN A 58 -3.88 -4.47 4.71
CA ASN A 58 -2.78 -3.86 5.45
C ASN A 58 -3.21 -2.58 6.19
N VAL A 59 -3.96 -1.73 5.50
CA VAL A 59 -4.55 -0.51 6.07
C VAL A 59 -5.47 -0.86 7.24
N GLU A 60 -6.37 -1.83 7.06
CA GLU A 60 -7.30 -2.30 8.11
C GLU A 60 -6.56 -2.94 9.30
N SER A 61 -5.53 -3.75 9.05
CA SER A 61 -4.70 -4.36 10.10
C SER A 61 -3.98 -3.31 10.93
N THR A 62 -3.37 -2.32 10.28
CA THR A 62 -2.71 -1.20 10.97
C THR A 62 -3.72 -0.39 11.76
N TYR A 63 -4.88 -0.06 11.16
CA TYR A 63 -5.92 0.69 11.86
C TYR A 63 -6.43 -0.04 13.11
N LYS A 64 -6.60 -1.37 13.05
CA LYS A 64 -6.96 -2.18 14.23
C LYS A 64 -5.93 -2.09 15.35
N LYS A 65 -4.64 -1.95 15.02
CA LYS A 65 -3.54 -1.89 15.99
C LYS A 65 -3.33 -0.49 16.57
N THR A 66 -3.50 0.55 15.74
CA THR A 66 -3.08 1.91 16.09
C THR A 66 -4.24 2.89 16.25
N GLY A 67 -5.42 2.55 15.72
CA GLY A 67 -6.55 3.48 15.57
C GLY A 67 -6.35 4.53 14.48
N LYS A 68 -5.34 4.37 13.59
CA LYS A 68 -4.91 5.40 12.64
C LYS A 68 -4.67 4.85 11.24
N LEU A 69 -4.93 5.69 10.24
CA LEU A 69 -4.43 5.49 8.87
C LEU A 69 -3.10 6.25 8.76
N MET A 70 -2.08 5.65 8.17
CA MET A 70 -0.71 6.18 8.15
C MET A 70 -0.34 6.73 6.76
N GLU A 71 0.72 7.52 6.69
CA GLU A 71 1.30 8.02 5.44
C GLU A 71 1.81 6.89 4.52
N LYS A 72 2.51 5.92 5.12
CA LYS A 72 3.13 4.75 4.44
C LYS A 72 3.06 3.48 5.30
N TYR A 73 3.19 2.32 4.66
CA TYR A 73 2.98 0.99 5.25
C TYR A 73 4.09 -0.01 4.88
N ASP A 74 4.41 -0.97 5.74
CA ASP A 74 5.33 -2.07 5.42
C ASP A 74 4.55 -3.11 4.57
N ALA A 75 4.93 -3.27 3.31
CA ALA A 75 4.28 -4.22 2.42
C ALA A 75 4.75 -5.67 2.61
N ILE A 76 5.94 -5.87 3.17
CA ILE A 76 6.53 -7.21 3.34
C ILE A 76 6.01 -7.84 4.63
N ASN A 77 6.08 -7.10 5.73
CA ASN A 77 5.63 -7.53 7.04
C ASN A 77 4.55 -6.59 7.61
N THR A 78 3.28 -6.98 7.47
CA THR A 78 2.11 -6.22 7.93
C THR A 78 1.96 -6.16 9.46
N GLU A 79 2.86 -6.82 10.21
CA GLU A 79 2.96 -6.66 11.66
C GLU A 79 3.78 -5.44 12.08
N ASN A 80 4.61 -4.92 11.17
CA ASN A 80 5.44 -3.76 11.42
C ASN A 80 4.71 -2.44 11.14
N ILE A 81 5.12 -1.40 11.86
CA ILE A 81 4.87 -0.02 11.44
C ILE A 81 5.99 0.39 10.47
N ALA A 82 5.62 1.01 9.35
CA ALA A 82 6.59 1.48 8.37
C ALA A 82 7.53 2.55 8.97
N THR A 83 8.80 2.46 8.62
CA THR A 83 9.88 3.35 9.10
C THR A 83 10.76 3.81 7.93
N GLY A 84 11.85 4.51 8.23
CA GLY A 84 12.83 4.95 7.23
C GLY A 84 12.54 6.35 6.67
N GLY A 85 13.60 6.91 6.06
CA GLY A 85 13.67 8.31 5.66
C GLY A 85 14.07 9.26 6.78
N GLU A 86 13.81 10.54 6.55
CA GLU A 86 14.34 11.66 7.33
C GLU A 86 13.47 12.02 8.54
N TYR A 87 12.22 11.54 8.59
CA TYR A 87 11.25 11.88 9.62
C TYR A 87 10.32 10.70 9.96
N PRO A 88 9.67 10.72 11.15
CA PRO A 88 8.74 9.67 11.57
C PRO A 88 7.52 9.55 10.65
N ASN A 89 6.90 8.37 10.61
CA ASN A 89 5.65 8.15 9.87
C ASN A 89 4.52 9.07 10.39
N GLN A 90 3.71 9.62 9.48
CA GLN A 90 2.66 10.59 9.80
C GLN A 90 1.26 9.96 9.86
N ASP A 91 0.37 10.57 10.65
CA ASP A 91 -0.95 10.06 10.97
C ASP A 91 -2.07 10.70 10.11
N GLY A 92 -3.17 9.96 9.90
CA GLY A 92 -4.41 10.39 9.26
C GLY A 92 -4.36 10.61 7.74
N PHE A 93 -3.25 10.25 7.09
CA PHE A 93 -2.80 10.87 5.86
C PHE A 93 -3.81 10.87 4.68
N GLY A 94 -4.00 12.05 4.06
CA GLY A 94 -5.10 12.31 3.10
C GLY A 94 -5.17 11.36 1.91
N TRP A 95 -4.05 11.00 1.28
CA TRP A 95 -4.07 10.03 0.18
C TRP A 95 -4.48 8.63 0.62
N THR A 96 -4.16 8.24 1.85
CA THR A 96 -4.39 6.87 2.34
C THR A 96 -5.89 6.71 2.52
N ASN A 97 -6.51 7.69 3.16
CA ASN A 97 -7.95 7.74 3.36
C ASN A 97 -8.70 7.69 2.03
N ALA A 98 -8.33 8.58 1.09
CA ALA A 98 -9.00 8.68 -0.20
C ALA A 98 -8.86 7.38 -1.03
N ILE A 99 -7.67 6.80 -1.08
CA ILE A 99 -7.39 5.61 -1.90
C ILE A 99 -8.00 4.36 -1.28
N TYR A 100 -7.98 4.24 0.05
CA TYR A 100 -8.67 3.15 0.75
C TYR A 100 -10.16 3.14 0.39
N ILE A 101 -10.88 4.27 0.56
CA ILE A 101 -12.31 4.37 0.23
C ILE A 101 -12.55 4.04 -1.25
N LYS A 102 -11.71 4.59 -2.14
CA LYS A 102 -11.82 4.37 -3.58
C LYS A 102 -11.65 2.89 -3.96
N MET A 103 -10.67 2.21 -3.39
CA MET A 103 -10.41 0.79 -3.66
C MET A 103 -11.53 -0.09 -3.11
N LYS A 104 -11.98 0.13 -1.87
CA LYS A 104 -13.12 -0.61 -1.29
C LYS A 104 -14.35 -0.52 -2.20
N LYS A 105 -14.65 0.68 -2.72
CA LYS A 105 -15.78 0.90 -3.64
C LYS A 105 -15.60 0.25 -5.01
N ILE A 106 -14.45 0.42 -5.65
CA ILE A 106 -14.24 -0.07 -7.03
C ILE A 106 -14.13 -1.60 -7.09
N PHE A 107 -13.52 -2.21 -6.08
CA PHE A 107 -13.23 -3.65 -6.09
C PHE A 107 -14.22 -4.49 -5.25
N ASN A 108 -15.25 -3.86 -4.66
CA ASN A 108 -16.24 -4.50 -3.78
C ASN A 108 -15.57 -5.33 -2.68
N LEU A 109 -14.72 -4.67 -1.89
CA LEU A 109 -13.94 -5.27 -0.80
C LEU A 109 -14.49 -4.95 0.57
#